data_AF-A0AAN5D4R0-F1
#
_entry.id   AF-A0AAN5D4R0-F1
#
_cell.length_a   1.000
_cell.length_b   1.000
_cell.length_c   1.000
_cell.angle_alpha   90.00
_cell.angle_beta   90.00
_cell.angle_gamma   90.00
#
_symmetry.space_group_name_H-M   'P 1'
#
loop_
_entity.id
_entity.type
_entity.pdbx_description
1 polymer ?
#
loop_
_entity_poly.entity_id
_entity_poly.type
_entity_poly.pdbx_seq_one_letter_code
_entity_poly.pdbx_strand_id
1 'polypeptide(L)'
;PLNSAFKRKEKGGLNLAYSAPQSELDVDIVKTILAEYKIHNAGITLRYDATAEDLIDVIEGNRMYIPCIYVLNKVDLISVEELNIIYKIHHCVPISVHHKWNFVDLLEKMWLYLNLI
;
A
#
# COMPACT_ATOMS: atom_id res chain seq x y z
N PRO A 1 7.24 1.63 -6.43
CA PRO A 1 8.05 0.41 -6.21
C PRO A 1 8.94 0.57 -4.97
N LEU A 2 8.77 -0.30 -3.98
CA LEU A 2 9.47 -0.21 -2.70
C LEU A 2 10.99 -0.25 -2.91
N ASN A 3 11.68 0.76 -2.38
CA ASN A 3 13.13 0.95 -2.48
C ASN A 3 13.90 0.12 -1.43
N SER A 4 13.41 -1.07 -1.04
CA SER A 4 14.14 -2.00 -0.19
C SER A 4 14.93 -2.98 -1.06
N ALA A 5 16.25 -3.02 -0.86
CA ALA A 5 17.11 -3.90 -1.63
C ALA A 5 17.11 -5.29 -0.98
N PHE A 6 16.29 -6.20 -1.51
CA PHE A 6 16.33 -7.63 -1.16
C PHE A 6 17.22 -8.38 -2.15
N LYS A 7 18.19 -9.14 -1.63
CA LYS A 7 19.06 -10.01 -2.44
C LYS A 7 19.22 -11.37 -1.79
N ARG A 8 18.69 -12.41 -2.43
CA ARG A 8 18.92 -13.80 -2.01
C ARG A 8 20.39 -14.17 -2.22
N LYS A 9 20.97 -14.90 -1.25
CA LYS A 9 22.35 -15.41 -1.29
C LYS A 9 22.34 -16.92 -1.26
N GLU A 10 23.42 -17.55 -1.70
CA GLU A 10 23.59 -19.01 -1.60
C GLU A 10 24.04 -19.45 -0.20
N LYS A 11 24.87 -18.63 0.47
CA LYS A 11 25.48 -18.89 1.78
C LYS A 11 25.66 -17.59 2.57
N GLY A 12 25.90 -17.70 3.88
CA GLY A 12 26.28 -16.56 4.74
C GLY A 12 25.18 -16.03 5.68
N GLY A 13 24.05 -16.73 5.80
CA GLY A 13 22.96 -16.38 6.71
C GLY A 13 22.20 -15.12 6.31
N LEU A 14 21.49 -14.54 7.28
CA LEU A 14 20.81 -13.26 7.17
C LEU A 14 21.79 -12.12 7.44
N ASN A 15 21.93 -11.19 6.49
CA ASN A 15 22.61 -9.92 6.68
C ASN A 15 21.57 -8.80 6.54
N LEU A 16 21.20 -8.20 7.66
CA LEU A 16 20.24 -7.12 7.75
C LEU A 16 20.97 -5.80 8.01
N ALA A 17 20.78 -4.83 7.12
CA ALA A 17 21.37 -3.50 7.22
C ALA A 17 20.26 -2.44 7.30
N TYR A 18 20.42 -1.48 8.21
CA TYR A 18 19.47 -0.41 8.45
C TYR A 18 20.07 0.91 7.96
N SER A 19 19.40 1.56 7.01
CA SER A 19 19.73 2.93 6.58
C SER A 19 18.76 3.96 7.14
N ALA A 20 17.65 3.52 7.72
CA ALA A 20 16.67 4.33 8.44
C ALA A 20 16.27 3.58 9.73
N PRO A 21 15.89 4.32 10.80
CA PRO A 21 15.36 3.69 12.02
C PRO A 21 14.11 2.86 11.70
N GLN A 22 13.94 1.73 12.38
CA GLN A 22 12.79 0.84 12.23
C GLN A 22 11.95 0.84 13.52
N SER A 23 10.63 0.83 13.36
CA SER A 23 9.67 0.74 14.46
C SER A 23 9.17 -0.68 14.71
N GLU A 24 9.03 -1.49 13.64
CA GLU A 24 8.43 -2.83 13.70
C GLU A 24 9.45 -3.95 13.39
N LEU A 25 10.30 -3.77 12.37
CA LEU A 25 11.16 -4.83 11.86
C LEU A 25 12.45 -5.00 12.66
N ASP A 26 12.48 -6.03 13.50
CA ASP A 26 13.69 -6.53 14.14
C ASP A 26 14.25 -7.79 13.45
N VAL A 27 15.50 -8.13 13.75
CA VAL A 27 16.23 -9.27 13.17
C VAL A 27 15.45 -10.57 13.31
N ASP A 28 14.81 -10.80 14.46
CA ASP A 28 14.05 -12.02 14.74
C ASP A 28 12.76 -12.12 13.91
N ILE A 29 12.04 -11.00 13.73
CA ILE A 29 10.84 -10.93 12.89
C ILE A 29 11.21 -11.19 11.43
N VAL A 30 12.25 -10.51 10.93
CA VAL A 30 12.75 -10.69 9.56
C VAL A 30 13.18 -12.13 9.32
N LYS A 31 13.87 -12.75 10.29
CA LYS A 31 14.29 -14.15 10.19
C LYS A 31 13.11 -15.11 10.18
N THR A 32 12.07 -14.83 10.96
CA THR A 32 10.83 -15.63 11.00
C THR A 32 10.10 -15.57 9.66
N ILE A 33 9.89 -14.37 9.12
CA ILE A 33 9.29 -14.17 7.79
C ILE A 33 10.08 -14.93 6.72
N LEU A 34 11.40 -14.74 6.66
CA LEU A 34 12.24 -15.43 5.68
C LEU A 34 12.22 -16.95 5.81
N ALA A 35 12.10 -17.47 7.03
CA ALA A 35 12.00 -18.91 7.29
C ALA A 35 10.71 -19.51 6.71
N GLU A 36 9.58 -18.79 6.80
CA GLU A 36 8.30 -19.22 6.19
C GLU A 36 8.41 -19.35 4.67
N TYR A 37 9.12 -18.42 4.01
CA TYR A 37 9.43 -18.48 2.57
C TYR A 37 10.58 -19.43 2.22
N LYS A 38 11.11 -20.22 3.18
CA LYS A 38 12.24 -21.15 3.00
C LYS A 38 13.52 -20.47 2.49
N ILE A 39 13.77 -19.23 2.93
CA ILE A 39 14.95 -18.43 2.58
C ILE A 39 15.89 -18.36 3.78
N HIS A 40 16.97 -19.15 3.74
CA HIS A 40 17.94 -19.20 4.84
C HIS A 40 19.10 -18.20 4.72
N ASN A 41 19.33 -17.67 3.51
CA ASN A 41 20.45 -16.79 3.20
C ASN A 41 19.97 -15.59 2.38
N ALA A 42 20.01 -14.39 2.95
CA ALA A 42 19.57 -13.16 2.30
C ALA A 42 20.33 -11.93 2.80
N GLY A 43 20.53 -10.96 1.92
CA GLY A 43 20.91 -9.60 2.27
C GLY A 43 19.70 -8.68 2.13
N ILE A 44 19.33 -7.98 3.20
CA ILE A 44 18.23 -7.02 3.22
C ILE A 44 18.78 -5.67 3.64
N THR A 45 18.42 -4.63 2.89
CA THR A 45 18.69 -3.25 3.29
C THR A 45 17.39 -2.46 3.40
N LEU A 46 17.06 -2.07 4.62
CA LEU A 46 15.88 -1.26 4.94
C LEU A 46 16.26 0.22 4.81
N ARG A 47 15.74 0.88 3.78
CA ARG A 47 16.03 2.29 3.45
C ARG A 47 15.03 3.29 4.03
N TYR A 48 13.92 2.80 4.56
CA TYR A 48 12.85 3.56 5.20
C TYR A 48 12.24 2.67 6.30
N ASP A 49 11.37 3.22 7.15
CA ASP A 49 10.66 2.45 8.17
C ASP A 49 9.67 1.49 7.50
N ALA A 50 10.07 0.23 7.35
CA ALA A 50 9.34 -0.77 6.57
C ALA A 50 8.51 -1.66 7.50
N THR A 51 7.36 -2.10 7.00
CA THR A 51 6.46 -3.02 7.72
C THR A 51 6.76 -4.48 7.36
N ALA A 52 6.19 -5.44 8.10
CA ALA A 52 6.26 -6.85 7.72
C ALA A 52 5.64 -7.11 6.34
N GLU A 53 4.52 -6.45 6.01
CA GLU A 53 3.86 -6.54 4.70
C GLU A 53 4.76 -6.04 3.58
N ASP A 54 5.43 -4.90 3.77
CA ASP A 54 6.39 -4.37 2.80
C ASP A 54 7.51 -5.35 2.46
N LEU A 55 8.02 -6.07 3.48
CA LEU A 55 9.04 -7.09 3.29
C LEU A 55 8.49 -8.29 2.51
N ILE A 56 7.27 -8.73 2.84
CA ILE A 56 6.57 -9.81 2.12
C ILE A 56 6.37 -9.45 0.65
N ASP A 57 5.92 -8.22 0.38
CA ASP A 57 5.67 -7.72 -0.97
C ASP A 57 6.93 -7.76 -1.84
N VAL A 58 8.09 -7.43 -1.24
CA VAL A 58 9.40 -7.46 -1.91
C VAL A 58 9.90 -8.89 -2.15
N ILE A 59 9.62 -9.82 -1.22
CA ILE A 59 9.99 -11.24 -1.37
C ILE A 59 9.15 -11.90 -2.46
N GLU A 60 7.85 -11.64 -2.51
CA GLU A 60 6.96 -12.21 -3.52
C GLU A 60 7.22 -11.63 -4.91
N GLY A 61 7.56 -10.34 -5.00
CA GLY A 61 8.03 -9.67 -6.24
C GLY A 61 7.02 -9.57 -7.38
N ASN A 62 5.88 -10.26 -7.29
CA ASN A 62 4.83 -10.33 -8.31
C ASN A 62 3.51 -9.66 -7.85
N ARG A 63 3.54 -8.86 -6.79
CA ARG A 63 2.35 -8.11 -6.36
C ARG A 63 2.11 -6.91 -7.27
N MET A 64 0.92 -6.87 -7.85
CA MET A 64 0.42 -5.75 -8.63
C MET A 64 -0.39 -4.84 -7.72
N TYR A 65 0.15 -3.67 -7.39
CA TYR A 65 -0.63 -2.64 -6.68
C TYR A 65 -1.50 -1.90 -7.68
N ILE A 66 -2.82 -2.07 -7.53
CA ILE A 66 -3.80 -1.45 -8.40
C ILE A 66 -4.38 -0.23 -7.65
N PRO A 67 -4.42 0.95 -8.27
CA PRO A 67 -5.03 2.12 -7.67
C PRO A 67 -6.53 1.84 -7.41
N CYS A 68 -7.02 2.22 -6.23
CA CYS A 68 -8.41 2.02 -5.83
C CYS A 68 -9.10 3.34 -5.51
N ILE A 69 -10.40 3.42 -5.80
CA ILE A 69 -11.27 4.55 -5.46
C ILE A 69 -12.44 4.00 -4.66
N TYR A 70 -12.67 4.57 -3.47
CA TYR A 70 -13.82 4.25 -2.64
C TYR A 70 -15.02 5.09 -3.10
N VAL A 71 -16.02 4.44 -3.67
CA VAL A 71 -17.24 5.10 -4.14
C VAL A 71 -18.33 4.97 -3.08
N LEU A 72 -18.64 6.08 -2.40
CA LEU A 72 -19.67 6.11 -1.36
C LEU A 72 -21.00 6.55 -1.96
N ASN A 73 -21.91 5.60 -2.13
CA ASN A 73 -23.23 5.85 -2.71
C ASN A 73 -24.26 6.26 -1.64
N LYS A 74 -25.39 6.82 -2.09
CA LYS A 74 -26.54 7.29 -1.30
C LYS A 74 -26.29 8.58 -0.51
N VAL A 75 -25.51 9.49 -1.07
CA VAL A 75 -25.22 10.79 -0.43
C VAL A 75 -26.44 11.72 -0.37
N ASP A 76 -27.53 11.33 -1.02
CA ASP A 76 -28.85 11.95 -0.89
C ASP A 76 -29.51 11.72 0.49
N LEU A 77 -29.01 10.76 1.28
CA LEU A 77 -29.54 10.43 2.61
C LEU A 77 -28.79 11.11 3.77
N ILE A 78 -27.71 11.82 3.48
CA ILE A 78 -26.84 12.45 4.49
C ILE A 78 -26.91 13.97 4.41
N SER A 79 -26.52 14.65 5.48
CA SER A 79 -26.47 16.12 5.51
C SER A 79 -25.25 16.69 4.78
N VAL A 80 -25.26 17.99 4.51
CA VAL A 80 -24.13 18.70 3.87
C VAL A 80 -22.90 18.70 4.77
N GLU A 81 -23.09 18.75 6.10
CA GLU A 81 -22.01 18.67 7.08
C GLU A 81 -21.32 17.30 7.04
N GLU A 82 -22.09 16.21 6.96
CA GLU A 82 -21.57 14.85 6.84
C GLU A 82 -20.83 14.66 5.50
N LEU A 83 -21.39 15.21 4.43
CA LEU A 83 -20.76 15.21 3.11
C LEU A 83 -19.38 15.90 3.14
N ASN A 84 -19.25 17.04 3.83
CA ASN A 84 -17.97 17.75 3.99
C ASN A 84 -16.92 16.93 4.76
N ILE A 85 -17.33 16.06 5.68
CA ILE A 85 -16.43 15.15 6.37
C ILE A 85 -15.95 14.06 5.40
N ILE A 86 -16.85 13.50 4.59
CA ILE A 86 -16.53 12.47 3.60
C ILE A 86 -15.53 12.97 2.57
N TYR A 87 -15.63 14.24 2.13
CA TYR A 87 -14.66 14.83 1.21
C TYR A 87 -13.23 14.90 1.75
N LYS A 88 -13.02 14.79 3.08
CA LYS A 88 -11.68 14.73 3.69
C LYS A 88 -11.05 13.35 3.64
N ILE A 89 -11.84 12.30 3.33
CA ILE A 89 -11.35 10.93 3.26
C ILE A 89 -10.53 10.75 1.97
N HIS A 90 -9.32 10.24 2.10
CA HIS A 90 -8.45 9.96 0.95
C HIS A 90 -9.06 8.91 0.02
N HIS A 91 -8.79 9.04 -1.29
CA HIS A 91 -9.25 8.12 -2.34
C HIS A 91 -10.78 7.91 -2.40
N CYS A 92 -11.58 8.82 -1.82
CA CYS A 92 -13.03 8.69 -1.74
C CYS A 92 -13.77 9.59 -2.75
N VAL A 93 -14.87 9.09 -3.32
CA VAL A 93 -15.84 9.87 -4.13
C VAL A 93 -17.26 9.62 -3.63
N PRO A 94 -17.92 10.62 -3.00
CA PRO A 94 -19.33 10.54 -2.66
C PRO A 94 -20.20 10.70 -3.92
N ILE A 95 -21.15 9.79 -4.16
CA ILE A 95 -22.08 9.84 -5.29
C ILE A 95 -23.53 9.59 -4.87
N SER A 96 -24.49 10.04 -5.68
CA SER A 96 -25.88 9.58 -5.62
C SER A 96 -26.26 8.99 -6.97
N VAL A 97 -26.42 7.67 -7.04
CA VAL A 97 -26.84 6.99 -8.29
C VAL A 97 -28.25 7.41 -8.71
N HIS A 98 -29.14 7.61 -7.75
CA HIS A 98 -30.54 7.98 -8.01
C HIS A 98 -30.63 9.38 -8.65
N HIS A 99 -29.91 10.35 -8.09
CA HIS A 99 -29.92 11.73 -8.58
C HIS A 99 -28.83 12.03 -9.62
N LYS A 100 -28.00 11.03 -9.94
CA LYS A 100 -26.85 11.13 -10.84
C LYS A 100 -25.83 12.20 -10.43
N TRP A 101 -25.63 12.38 -9.12
CA TRP A 101 -24.67 13.34 -8.59
C TRP A 101 -23.24 12.80 -8.61
N ASN A 102 -22.28 13.70 -8.87
CA ASN A 102 -20.83 13.46 -8.79
C ASN A 102 -20.26 12.35 -9.70
N PHE A 103 -20.97 11.97 -10.76
CA PHE A 103 -20.42 11.04 -11.75
C PHE A 103 -19.27 11.64 -12.57
N VAL A 104 -19.28 12.95 -12.80
CA VAL A 104 -18.18 13.64 -13.50
C VAL A 104 -16.91 13.57 -12.66
N ASP A 105 -16.99 13.94 -11.39
CA ASP A 105 -15.86 13.84 -10.44
C ASP A 105 -15.33 12.41 -10.32
N LEU A 106 -16.22 11.42 -10.32
CA LEU A 106 -15.82 10.01 -10.32
C LEU A 106 -15.00 9.66 -11.57
N LEU A 107 -15.44 10.07 -12.75
CA LEU A 107 -14.72 9.84 -14.01
C LEU A 107 -13.37 10.56 -14.01
N GLU A 108 -13.31 11.82 -13.58
CA GLU A 108 -12.06 12.58 -13.50
C GLU A 108 -11.06 11.90 -12.56
N LYS A 109 -11.50 11.47 -11.36
CA LYS A 109 -10.62 10.73 -10.44
C LYS A 109 -10.18 9.40 -11.01
N MET A 110 -11.06 8.66 -11.69
CA MET A 110 -10.68 7.42 -12.37
C MET A 110 -9.58 7.67 -13.41
N TRP A 111 -9.66 8.76 -14.17
CA TRP A 111 -8.72 9.06 -15.25
C TRP A 111 -7.36 9.44 -14.67
N LEU A 112 -7.37 10.24 -13.60
CA LEU A 112 -6.18 10.58 -12.83
C LEU A 112 -5.50 9.33 -12.24
N TYR A 113 -6.28 8.40 -11.67
CA TYR A 113 -5.73 7.20 -10.99
C TYR A 113 -5.18 6.17 -11.97
N LEU A 114 -5.80 6.08 -13.15
CA LEU A 114 -5.29 5.28 -14.26
C LEU A 114 -4.15 5.96 -15.02
N ASN A 115 -3.76 7.17 -14.64
CA ASN A 115 -2.71 7.96 -15.28
C ASN A 115 -2.96 8.14 -16.79
N LEU A 116 -4.22 8.40 -17.14
CA LEU A 116 -4.68 8.61 -18.52
C LEU A 116 -4.65 10.09 -18.93
N ILE A 117 -4.39 10.99 -17.98
CA ILE A 117 -4.24 12.44 -18.13
C ILE A 117 -3.19 12.96 -17.14
#